data_AF-A0A7S3ZB91-F1
#
_entry.id   AF-A0A7S3ZB91-F1
#
_cell.length_a   1.000
_cell.length_b   1.000
_cell.length_c   1.000
_cell.angle_alpha   90.00
_cell.angle_beta   90.00
_cell.angle_gamma   90.00
#
_symmetry.space_group_name_H-M   'P 1'
#
loop_
_entity.id
_entity.type
_entity.pdbx_description
1 polymer ?
#
loop_
_entity_poly.entity_id
_entity_poly.type
_entity_poly.pdbx_seq_one_letter_code
_entity_poly.pdbx_strand_id
1 'polypeptide(L)'
;ASTHQLGKAIVMPMDGFHYTRAELDKMDDPKLAHHRRGAEWTFDAKGLGDTLGRIKATTDSVPVPGFDHKLKDPTPNQYEITPEHRIVVVEGLYLCLDKVKAWLPVAQHFHVRCFLYTSFDTCEKRIVPRHVHAGIAPDESAALQRWLTNDKVNAQLIIESTDHQSIDIKILTDEFV
;
A
#
# COMPACT_ATOMS: atom_id res chain seq x y z
N ALA A 1 -36.84 -11.57 14.76
CA ALA A 1 -35.51 -11.92 14.23
C ALA A 1 -34.73 -10.63 14.07
N SER A 2 -33.83 -10.32 15.01
CA SER A 2 -32.99 -9.13 14.99
C SER A 2 -31.82 -9.38 14.05
N THR A 3 -31.91 -8.86 12.82
CA THR A 3 -30.80 -8.82 11.86
C THR A 3 -29.76 -7.82 12.33
N HIS A 4 -28.71 -8.30 13.01
CA HIS A 4 -27.49 -7.52 13.23
C HIS A 4 -26.57 -7.70 12.03
N GLN A 5 -26.69 -6.81 11.05
CA GLN A 5 -25.74 -6.70 9.93
C GLN A 5 -24.48 -6.00 10.44
N LEU A 6 -23.52 -6.77 10.95
CA LEU A 6 -22.15 -6.34 11.25
C LEU A 6 -21.31 -6.66 10.00
N GLY A 7 -20.80 -5.72 9.20
CA GLY A 7 -20.84 -4.27 9.31
C GLY A 7 -20.61 -3.62 7.95
N LYS A 8 -20.82 -2.31 7.91
CA LYS A 8 -20.75 -1.45 6.72
C LYS A 8 -19.31 -1.10 6.34
N ALA A 9 -18.38 -2.04 6.47
CA ALA A 9 -16.95 -1.81 6.30
C ALA A 9 -16.40 -2.60 5.09
N ILE A 10 -15.50 -2.00 4.33
CA ILE A 10 -14.76 -2.65 3.24
C ILE A 10 -13.29 -2.30 3.31
N VAL A 11 -12.43 -3.25 2.94
CA VAL A 11 -10.99 -3.03 2.80
C VAL A 11 -10.66 -2.67 1.35
N MET A 12 -9.87 -1.64 1.15
CA MET A 12 -9.39 -1.18 -0.15
C MET A 12 -7.86 -1.24 -0.18
N PRO A 13 -7.25 -2.26 -0.80
CA PRO A 13 -5.81 -2.37 -0.90
C PRO A 13 -5.22 -1.30 -1.84
N MET A 14 -4.15 -0.64 -1.41
CA MET A 14 -3.35 0.28 -2.25
C MET A 14 -2.71 -0.45 -3.44
N ASP A 15 -2.49 -1.76 -3.34
CA ASP A 15 -1.78 -2.56 -4.34
C ASP A 15 -2.41 -2.50 -5.74
N GLY A 16 -3.72 -2.24 -5.84
CA GLY A 16 -4.38 -2.04 -7.14
C GLY A 16 -3.90 -0.81 -7.91
N PHE A 17 -3.17 0.09 -7.26
CA PHE A 17 -2.59 1.30 -7.86
C PHE A 17 -1.11 1.15 -8.21
N HIS A 18 -0.54 -0.06 -8.21
CA HIS A 18 0.75 -0.28 -8.86
C HIS A 18 0.64 0.10 -10.34
N TYR A 19 1.69 0.71 -10.91
CA TYR A 19 1.80 0.72 -12.36
C TYR A 19 1.94 -0.73 -12.88
N THR A 20 1.31 -0.98 -14.03
CA THR A 20 1.48 -2.24 -14.76
C THR A 20 2.93 -2.41 -15.18
N ARG A 21 3.39 -3.64 -15.35
CA ARG A 21 4.74 -3.90 -15.91
C ARG A 21 4.96 -3.21 -17.25
N ALA A 22 3.92 -3.17 -18.08
CA ALA A 22 3.97 -2.49 -19.38
C ALA A 22 4.09 -0.97 -19.28
N GLU A 23 3.65 -0.36 -18.17
CA GLU A 23 3.90 1.06 -17.87
C GLU A 23 5.30 1.27 -17.30
N LEU A 24 5.78 0.37 -16.44
CA LEU A 24 7.17 0.39 -15.96
C LEU A 24 8.18 0.27 -17.11
N ASP A 25 7.86 -0.52 -18.15
CA ASP A 25 8.66 -0.67 -19.37
C ASP A 25 8.83 0.64 -20.16
N LYS A 26 7.97 1.63 -19.92
CA LYS A 26 7.96 2.93 -20.60
C LYS A 26 8.61 4.04 -19.78
N MET A 27 9.06 3.76 -18.55
CA MET A 27 9.77 4.73 -17.71
C MET A 27 11.19 4.99 -18.24
N ASP A 28 11.83 6.06 -17.77
CA ASP A 28 13.17 6.47 -18.22
C ASP A 28 14.24 5.39 -18.00
N ASP A 29 14.15 4.65 -16.88
CA ASP A 29 14.98 3.47 -16.61
C ASP A 29 14.08 2.27 -16.23
N PRO A 30 13.65 1.47 -17.22
CA PRO A 30 12.81 0.30 -16.99
C PRO A 30 13.44 -0.74 -16.08
N LYS A 31 14.76 -0.94 -16.18
CA LYS A 31 15.47 -1.94 -15.35
C LYS A 31 15.40 -1.53 -13.88
N LEU A 32 15.65 -0.25 -13.60
CA LEU A 32 15.49 0.29 -12.25
C LEU A 32 14.04 0.23 -11.80
N ALA A 33 13.07 0.57 -12.66
CA ALA A 33 11.64 0.51 -12.35
C ALA A 33 11.18 -0.88 -11.92
N HIS A 34 11.58 -1.93 -12.65
CA HIS A 34 11.28 -3.31 -12.26
C HIS A 34 12.04 -3.74 -11.00
N HIS A 35 13.32 -3.37 -10.88
CA HIS A 35 14.12 -3.69 -9.70
C HIS A 35 13.55 -3.06 -8.42
N ARG A 36 13.10 -1.81 -8.52
CA ARG A 36 12.51 -1.00 -7.44
C ARG A 36 11.00 -1.10 -7.37
N ARG A 37 10.35 -2.01 -8.12
CA ARG A 37 8.90 -2.19 -8.04
C ARG A 37 8.48 -2.46 -6.61
N GLY A 38 7.53 -1.66 -6.13
CA GLY A 38 7.16 -1.53 -4.72
C GLY A 38 7.59 -0.20 -4.10
N ALA A 39 8.50 0.56 -4.71
CA ALA A 39 8.84 1.94 -4.31
C ALA A 39 7.70 2.91 -4.62
N GLU A 40 7.62 4.04 -3.91
CA GLU A 40 6.49 4.98 -4.00
C GLU A 40 6.18 5.46 -5.43
N TRP A 41 7.20 5.74 -6.22
CA TRP A 41 7.07 6.22 -7.60
C TRP A 41 6.68 5.12 -8.61
N THR A 42 6.58 3.87 -8.15
CA THR A 42 6.07 2.74 -8.95
C THR A 42 4.56 2.53 -8.78
N PHE A 43 3.87 3.46 -8.13
CA PHE A 43 2.42 3.51 -7.99
C PHE A 43 1.82 4.78 -8.60
N ASP A 44 0.56 4.69 -9.02
CA ASP A 44 -0.27 5.82 -9.42
C ASP A 44 -0.89 6.51 -8.19
N ALA A 45 -0.07 7.28 -7.47
CA ALA A 45 -0.51 8.06 -6.31
C ALA A 45 -1.64 9.05 -6.66
N LYS A 46 -1.60 9.61 -7.88
CA LYS A 46 -2.63 10.53 -8.36
C LYS A 46 -3.96 9.80 -8.54
N GLY A 47 -3.97 8.66 -9.22
CA GLY A 47 -5.16 7.84 -9.43
C GLY A 47 -5.78 7.36 -8.12
N LEU A 48 -4.95 7.02 -7.13
CA LEU A 48 -5.43 6.71 -5.77
C LEU A 48 -6.10 7.92 -5.11
N GLY A 49 -5.46 9.09 -5.13
CA GLY A 49 -6.04 10.32 -4.59
C GLY A 49 -7.37 10.69 -5.25
N ASP A 50 -7.43 10.65 -6.58
CA ASP A 50 -8.66 10.91 -7.34
C ASP A 50 -9.78 9.93 -6.97
N THR A 51 -9.43 8.64 -6.78
CA THR A 51 -10.39 7.60 -6.37
C THR A 51 -10.92 7.84 -4.96
N LEU A 52 -10.05 8.16 -4.00
CA LEU A 52 -10.45 8.52 -2.64
C LEU A 52 -11.33 9.77 -2.61
N GLY A 53 -11.00 10.78 -3.41
CA GLY A 53 -11.83 11.98 -3.59
C GLY A 53 -13.23 11.64 -4.09
N ARG A 54 -13.34 10.78 -5.10
CA ARG A 54 -14.63 10.31 -5.63
C ARG A 54 -15.44 9.55 -4.59
N ILE A 55 -14.83 8.62 -3.86
CA ILE A 55 -15.49 7.85 -2.80
C ILE A 55 -16.09 8.79 -1.74
N LYS A 56 -15.40 9.88 -1.38
CA LYS A 56 -15.91 10.85 -0.40
C LYS A 56 -17.05 11.72 -0.93
N ALA A 57 -17.08 11.99 -2.23
CA ALA A 57 -17.95 13.01 -2.81
C ALA A 57 -19.24 12.46 -3.44
N THR A 58 -19.24 11.20 -3.89
CA THR A 58 -20.36 10.64 -4.66
C THR A 58 -21.31 9.78 -3.82
N THR A 59 -22.55 9.67 -4.29
CA THR A 59 -23.56 8.71 -3.81
C THR A 59 -23.71 7.51 -4.74
N ASP A 60 -22.86 7.39 -5.74
CA ASP A 60 -22.81 6.23 -6.66
C ASP A 60 -21.75 5.23 -6.21
N SER A 61 -21.80 4.02 -6.77
CA SER A 61 -20.71 3.06 -6.63
C SER A 61 -19.44 3.53 -7.32
N VAL A 62 -18.28 3.36 -6.67
CA VAL A 62 -16.96 3.66 -7.22
C VAL A 62 -16.21 2.35 -7.46
N PRO A 63 -15.89 2.02 -8.72
CA PRO A 63 -15.03 0.87 -9.00
C PRO A 63 -13.58 1.20 -8.64
N VAL A 64 -12.87 0.21 -8.08
CA VAL A 64 -11.49 0.34 -7.62
C VAL A 64 -10.65 -0.81 -8.18
N PRO A 65 -9.43 -0.57 -8.67
CA PRO A 65 -8.56 -1.65 -9.09
C PRO A 65 -8.11 -2.49 -7.89
N GLY A 66 -7.78 -3.75 -8.14
CA GLY A 66 -7.07 -4.60 -7.19
C GLY A 66 -5.78 -5.12 -7.81
N PHE A 67 -5.12 -6.06 -7.15
CA PHE A 67 -3.86 -6.62 -7.63
C PHE A 67 -3.95 -8.14 -7.72
N ASP A 68 -3.58 -8.69 -8.88
CA ASP A 68 -3.52 -10.13 -9.08
C ASP A 68 -2.08 -10.61 -8.86
N HIS A 69 -1.84 -11.32 -7.76
CA HIS A 69 -0.52 -11.85 -7.41
C HIS A 69 -0.03 -12.97 -8.35
N LYS A 70 -0.92 -13.63 -9.11
CA LYS A 70 -0.54 -14.61 -10.13
C LYS A 70 -0.07 -13.90 -11.40
N LEU A 71 -0.83 -12.88 -11.84
CA LEU A 71 -0.44 -12.06 -13.00
C LEU A 71 0.71 -11.11 -12.69
N LYS A 72 0.91 -10.79 -11.41
CA LYS A 72 1.84 -9.78 -10.90
C LYS A 72 1.56 -8.40 -11.50
N ASP A 73 0.28 -8.04 -11.67
CA ASP A 73 -0.17 -6.77 -12.23
C ASP A 73 -1.54 -6.36 -11.64
N PRO A 74 -1.87 -5.06 -11.67
CA PRO A 74 -3.19 -4.58 -11.24
C PRO A 74 -4.30 -5.08 -12.17
N THR A 75 -5.47 -5.34 -11.57
CA THR A 75 -6.71 -5.70 -12.28
C THR A 75 -7.72 -4.56 -12.12
N PRO A 76 -8.22 -3.97 -13.22
CA PRO A 76 -9.18 -2.87 -13.15
C PRO A 76 -10.51 -3.35 -12.56
N ASN A 77 -11.19 -2.48 -11.81
CA ASN A 77 -12.54 -2.69 -11.29
C ASN A 77 -12.72 -4.01 -10.50
N GLN A 78 -11.67 -4.47 -9.81
CA GLN A 78 -11.73 -5.70 -9.01
C GLN A 78 -12.62 -5.56 -7.78
N TYR A 79 -12.73 -4.34 -7.25
CA TYR A 79 -13.57 -4.01 -6.11
C TYR A 79 -14.56 -2.91 -6.47
N GLU A 80 -15.65 -2.85 -5.72
CA GLU A 80 -16.65 -1.78 -5.84
C GLU A 80 -16.98 -1.25 -4.45
N ILE A 81 -16.78 0.06 -4.25
CA ILE A 81 -17.16 0.76 -3.04
C ILE A 81 -18.50 1.44 -3.27
N THR A 82 -19.55 0.86 -2.67
CA THR A 82 -20.92 1.39 -2.72
C THR A 82 -21.23 2.33 -1.55
N PRO A 83 -22.29 3.15 -1.62
CA PRO A 83 -22.75 4.02 -0.53
C PRO A 83 -23.19 3.29 0.75
N GLU A 84 -23.42 1.98 0.68
CA GLU A 84 -23.73 1.16 1.86
C GLU A 84 -22.50 0.99 2.75
N HIS A 85 -21.29 1.06 2.18
CA HIS A 85 -20.04 1.05 2.93
C HIS A 85 -19.85 2.41 3.62
N ARG A 86 -19.94 2.39 4.94
CA ARG A 86 -19.79 3.57 5.81
C ARG A 86 -18.38 3.71 6.37
N ILE A 87 -17.59 2.64 6.28
CA ILE A 87 -16.18 2.62 6.67
C ILE A 87 -15.40 2.01 5.51
N VAL A 88 -14.40 2.73 5.01
CA VAL A 88 -13.45 2.20 4.04
C VAL A 88 -12.09 2.16 4.74
N VAL A 89 -11.57 0.96 4.95
CA VAL A 89 -10.23 0.74 5.49
C VAL A 89 -9.29 0.64 4.31
N VAL A 90 -8.47 1.66 4.11
CA VAL A 90 -7.46 1.66 3.05
C VAL A 90 -6.15 1.19 3.67
N GLU A 91 -5.55 0.15 3.11
CA GLU A 91 -4.28 -0.40 3.59
C GLU A 91 -3.19 -0.28 2.51
N GLY A 92 -1.97 0.07 2.93
CA GLY A 92 -0.86 0.27 2.02
C GLY A 92 0.33 0.98 2.68
N LEU A 93 1.48 0.93 2.01
CA LEU A 93 2.75 1.44 2.52
C LEU A 93 2.80 2.97 2.62
N TYR A 94 2.19 3.68 1.67
CA TYR A 94 2.47 5.10 1.42
C TYR A 94 1.32 6.05 1.75
N LEU A 95 0.27 5.53 2.40
CA LEU A 95 -0.96 6.28 2.72
C LEU A 95 -0.72 7.42 3.73
N CYS A 96 0.39 7.39 4.46
CA CYS A 96 0.76 8.38 5.47
C CYS A 96 1.97 9.25 5.06
N LEU A 97 2.35 9.30 3.78
CA LEU A 97 3.47 10.15 3.37
C LEU A 97 3.05 11.62 3.26
N ASP A 98 3.48 12.44 4.22
CA ASP A 98 3.19 13.88 4.24
C ASP A 98 4.24 14.72 3.50
N LYS A 99 5.49 14.22 3.42
CA LYS A 99 6.63 14.97 2.85
C LYS A 99 6.95 14.64 1.40
N VAL A 100 6.30 13.62 0.82
CA VAL A 100 6.44 13.28 -0.59
C VAL A 100 5.31 13.96 -1.37
N LYS A 101 5.68 14.94 -2.21
CA LYS A 101 4.71 15.81 -2.92
C LYS A 101 3.64 15.03 -3.70
N ALA A 102 4.02 13.92 -4.33
CA ALA A 102 3.09 13.08 -5.11
C ALA A 102 2.03 12.39 -4.23
N TRP A 103 2.34 12.13 -2.96
CA TRP A 103 1.50 11.38 -2.02
C TRP A 103 0.76 12.24 -1.01
N LEU A 104 1.19 13.49 -0.79
CA LEU A 104 0.53 14.42 0.13
C LEU A 104 -1.00 14.52 -0.12
N PRO A 105 -1.51 14.57 -1.37
CA PRO A 105 -2.96 14.55 -1.61
C PRO A 105 -3.64 13.28 -1.09
N VAL A 106 -3.00 12.11 -1.22
CA VAL A 106 -3.51 10.83 -0.70
C VAL A 106 -3.65 10.89 0.82
N ALA A 107 -2.60 11.33 1.52
CA ALA A 107 -2.57 11.39 2.99
C ALA A 107 -3.69 12.30 3.56
N GLN A 108 -4.09 13.35 2.82
CA GLN A 108 -5.12 14.30 3.22
C GLN A 108 -6.56 13.77 3.11
N HIS A 109 -6.79 12.60 2.51
CA HIS A 109 -8.14 12.06 2.37
C HIS A 109 -8.66 11.38 3.65
N PHE A 110 -7.78 10.93 4.54
CA PHE A 110 -8.14 10.07 5.66
C PHE A 110 -8.66 10.86 6.87
N HIS A 111 -9.76 10.36 7.46
CA HIS A 111 -10.29 10.89 8.72
C HIS A 111 -9.56 10.36 9.95
N VAL A 112 -9.01 9.14 9.84
CA VAL A 112 -8.22 8.46 10.86
C VAL A 112 -7.05 7.82 10.14
N ARG A 113 -5.83 8.10 10.58
CA ARG A 113 -4.59 7.49 10.10
C ARG A 113 -4.01 6.56 11.15
N CYS A 114 -3.87 5.29 10.76
CA CYS A 114 -3.23 4.26 11.57
C CYS A 114 -1.84 3.98 11.00
N PHE A 115 -0.83 3.94 11.87
CA PHE A 115 0.52 3.58 11.48
C PHE A 115 1.02 2.39 12.31
N LEU A 116 1.52 1.35 11.62
CA LEU A 116 2.11 0.17 12.25
C LEU A 116 3.62 0.38 12.39
N TYR A 117 4.08 0.63 13.62
CA TYR A 117 5.48 0.75 13.96
C TYR A 117 6.07 -0.64 14.20
N THR A 118 7.04 -1.00 13.38
CA THR A 118 7.76 -2.27 13.44
C THR A 118 9.23 -2.01 13.19
N SER A 119 10.09 -2.55 14.04
CA SER A 119 11.53 -2.45 13.93
C SER A 119 12.02 -3.06 12.62
N PHE A 120 13.11 -2.53 12.07
CA PHE A 120 13.71 -3.09 10.86
C PHE A 120 14.17 -4.53 11.07
N ASP A 121 14.61 -4.91 12.27
CA ASP A 121 15.00 -6.28 12.60
C ASP A 121 13.81 -7.23 12.52
N THR A 122 12.64 -6.84 13.05
CA THR A 122 11.42 -7.65 12.93
C THR A 122 10.91 -7.71 11.49
N CYS A 123 10.95 -6.58 10.76
CA CYS A 123 10.60 -6.55 9.34
C CYS A 123 11.47 -7.51 8.52
N GLU A 124 12.80 -7.47 8.72
CA GLU A 124 13.76 -8.36 8.07
C GLU A 124 13.44 -9.84 8.37
N LYS A 125 13.28 -10.19 9.65
CA LYS A 125 12.93 -11.55 10.10
C LYS A 125 11.62 -12.06 9.49
N ARG A 126 10.66 -11.17 9.20
CA ARG A 126 9.37 -11.55 8.60
C ARG A 126 9.44 -11.61 7.08
N ILE A 127 10.17 -10.71 6.43
CA ILE A 127 10.09 -10.52 4.98
C ILE A 127 11.05 -11.44 4.21
N VAL A 128 12.24 -11.71 4.73
CA VAL A 128 13.23 -12.60 4.11
C VAL A 128 12.64 -14.00 3.84
N PRO A 129 12.09 -14.72 4.84
CA PRO A 129 11.47 -16.03 4.58
C PRO A 129 10.23 -15.92 3.68
N ARG A 130 9.48 -14.81 3.73
CA ARG A 130 8.32 -14.58 2.87
C ARG A 130 8.72 -14.46 1.40
N HIS A 131 9.82 -13.78 1.08
CA HIS A 131 10.31 -13.66 -0.29
C HIS A 131 10.69 -15.02 -0.89
N VAL A 132 11.34 -15.87 -0.10
CA VAL A 132 11.67 -17.23 -0.52
C VAL A 132 10.41 -18.05 -0.75
N HIS A 133 9.49 -18.06 0.23
CA HIS A 133 8.23 -18.80 0.13
C HIS A 133 7.36 -18.35 -1.06
N ALA A 134 7.32 -17.06 -1.35
CA ALA A 134 6.57 -16.49 -2.47
C ALA A 134 7.27 -16.65 -3.84
N GLY A 135 8.47 -17.24 -3.88
CA GLY A 135 9.27 -17.36 -5.10
C GLY A 135 9.73 -16.02 -5.68
N ILE A 136 9.82 -14.99 -4.85
CA ILE A 136 10.35 -13.66 -5.24
C ILE A 136 11.89 -13.69 -5.25
N ALA A 137 12.49 -14.46 -4.36
CA ALA A 137 13.93 -14.70 -4.30
C ALA A 137 14.21 -16.21 -4.24
N PRO A 138 15.30 -16.70 -4.85
CA PRO A 138 15.63 -18.13 -4.90
C PRO A 138 16.05 -18.71 -3.53
N ASP A 139 16.65 -17.88 -2.66
CA ASP A 139 17.14 -18.27 -1.34
C ASP A 139 17.14 -17.07 -0.38
N GLU A 140 17.46 -17.33 0.89
CA GLU A 140 17.48 -16.29 1.93
C GLU A 140 18.55 -15.22 1.69
N SER A 141 19.67 -15.56 1.02
CA SER A 141 20.72 -14.60 0.72
C SER A 141 20.24 -13.57 -0.31
N ALA A 142 19.62 -14.03 -1.39
CA ALA A 142 19.00 -13.17 -2.39
C ALA A 142 17.81 -12.38 -1.82
N ALA A 143 17.01 -12.98 -0.95
CA ALA A 143 15.93 -12.30 -0.25
C ALA A 143 16.45 -11.18 0.67
N LEU A 144 17.54 -11.44 1.40
CA LEU A 144 18.20 -10.45 2.24
C LEU A 144 18.77 -9.29 1.40
N GLN A 145 19.41 -9.58 0.26
CA GLN A 145 19.87 -8.53 -0.65
C GLN A 145 18.71 -7.68 -1.17
N ARG A 146 17.58 -8.30 -1.52
CA ARG A 146 16.37 -7.57 -1.91
C ARG A 146 15.84 -6.68 -0.79
N TRP A 147 15.77 -7.20 0.44
CA TRP A 147 15.39 -6.41 1.61
C TRP A 147 16.28 -5.18 1.76
N LEU A 148 17.61 -5.36 1.76
CA LEU A 148 18.57 -4.29 1.96
C LEU A 148 18.52 -3.21 0.87
N THR A 149 18.28 -3.61 -0.39
CA THR A 149 18.39 -2.72 -1.56
C THR A 149 17.05 -2.17 -2.07
N ASN A 150 15.92 -2.71 -1.61
CA ASN A 150 14.58 -2.28 -2.02
C ASN A 150 13.65 -2.06 -0.82
N ASP A 151 13.21 -3.11 -0.14
CA ASP A 151 12.13 -3.04 0.84
C ASP A 151 12.51 -2.19 2.08
N LYS A 152 13.75 -2.31 2.58
CA LYS A 152 14.28 -1.47 3.68
C LYS A 152 14.40 -0.01 3.27
N VAL A 153 14.80 0.27 2.03
CA VAL A 153 14.89 1.64 1.51
C VAL A 153 13.50 2.27 1.45
N ASN A 154 12.49 1.50 1.04
CA ASN A 154 11.10 1.95 1.08
C ASN A 154 10.64 2.21 2.52
N ALA A 155 10.96 1.29 3.45
CA ALA A 155 10.63 1.44 4.87
C ALA A 155 11.28 2.68 5.51
N GLN A 156 12.55 2.96 5.20
CA GLN A 156 13.25 4.18 5.63
C GLN A 156 12.56 5.44 5.11
N LEU A 157 12.24 5.48 3.81
CA LEU A 157 11.51 6.60 3.21
C LEU A 157 10.18 6.84 3.93
N ILE A 158 9.43 5.77 4.25
CA ILE A 158 8.14 5.87 4.95
C ILE A 158 8.31 6.54 6.31
N ILE A 159 9.28 6.08 7.11
CA ILE A 159 9.54 6.66 8.44
C ILE A 159 9.96 8.13 8.32
N GLU A 160 10.89 8.45 7.41
CA GLU A 160 11.42 9.81 7.28
C GLU A 160 10.38 10.80 6.75
N SER A 161 9.48 10.33 5.89
CA SER A 161 8.52 11.15 5.16
C SER A 161 7.14 11.25 5.80
N THR A 162 6.87 10.47 6.85
CA THR A 162 5.65 10.56 7.64
C THR A 162 5.78 11.67 8.70
N ASP A 163 4.77 12.53 8.84
CA ASP A 163 4.63 13.35 10.05
C ASP A 163 3.99 12.51 11.16
N HIS A 164 4.82 11.95 12.03
CA HIS A 164 4.37 11.09 13.12
C HIS A 164 3.52 11.80 14.19
N GLN A 165 3.46 13.14 14.22
CA GLN A 165 2.53 13.86 15.10
C GLN A 165 1.10 13.84 14.56
N SER A 166 0.98 13.59 13.26
CA SER A 166 -0.27 13.65 12.53
C SER A 166 -1.00 12.29 12.45
N ILE A 167 -0.41 11.25 13.04
CA ILE A 167 -0.96 9.89 13.12
C ILE A 167 -1.88 9.76 14.35
N ASP A 168 -3.15 9.40 14.10
CA ASP A 168 -4.18 9.24 15.13
C ASP A 168 -3.98 7.97 15.97
N ILE A 169 -3.61 6.85 15.32
CA ILE A 169 -3.45 5.55 15.97
C ILE A 169 -2.07 4.98 15.67
N LYS A 170 -1.28 4.76 16.71
CA LYS A 170 0.06 4.17 16.64
C LYS A 170 0.01 2.74 17.19
N ILE A 171 0.31 1.78 16.34
CA ILE A 171 0.30 0.35 16.71
C ILE A 171 1.75 -0.11 16.74
N LEU A 172 2.26 -0.49 17.91
CA LEU A 172 3.59 -1.08 18.06
C LEU A 172 3.48 -2.60 17.87
N THR A 173 4.22 -3.17 16.93
CA THR A 173 4.11 -4.61 16.61
C THR A 173 5.27 -5.47 17.12
N ASP A 174 6.27 -4.84 17.74
CA ASP A 174 7.42 -5.52 18.36
C ASP A 174 7.15 -5.92 19.82
N GLU A 175 6.07 -5.43 20.45
CA GLU A 175 5.78 -5.64 21.88
C GLU A 175 4.82 -6.81 22.17
N PHE A 176 4.44 -7.58 21.15
CA PHE A 176 3.62 -8.77 21.30
C PHE A 176 4.43 -10.02 20.95
N VAL A 177 5.31 -10.42 21.87
CA VAL A 177 5.89 -11.77 21.96
C VAL A 177 5.57 -12.35 23.32
#